data_AF-A0A1W9ZC68-F1
#
_entry.id   AF-A0A1W9ZC68-F1
#
_cell.length_a   1.000
_cell.length_b   1.000
_cell.length_c   1.000
_cell.angle_alpha   90.00
_cell.angle_beta   90.00
_cell.angle_gamma   90.00
#
_symmetry.space_group_name_H-M   'P 1'
#
loop_
_entity.id
_entity.type
_entity.pdbx_description
1 polymer ?
#
loop_
_entity_poly.entity_id
_entity_poly.type
_entity_poly.pdbx_seq_one_letter_code
_entity_poly.pdbx_strand_id
1 'polypeptide(L)' 'MVLGVGSRVRVRPGTDAESLGVIVEDFGEMSLYGTQDTANQIGMVPRRWGIALDDGTLTFVDSDQLANS' A
#
# COMPACT_ATOMS: atom_id res chain seq x y z
N MET A 1 7.40 8.34 8.56
CA MET A 1 6.06 7.84 8.93
C MET A 1 6.10 6.32 8.91
N VAL A 2 5.47 5.67 9.88
CA VAL A 2 5.34 4.20 9.88
C VAL A 2 3.93 3.88 9.40
N LEU A 3 3.83 3.19 8.26
CA LEU A 3 2.58 2.66 7.73
C LEU A 3 2.36 1.27 8.33
N GLY A 4 1.12 0.96 8.72
CA GLY A 4 0.73 -0.35 9.24
C GLY A 4 -0.79 -0.49 9.34
N VAL A 5 -1.26 -1.73 9.48
CA VAL A 5 -2.69 -2.04 9.65
C VAL A 5 -3.29 -1.20 10.78
N GLY A 6 -4.46 -0.60 10.54
CA GLY A 6 -5.14 0.35 11.42
C GLY A 6 -4.76 1.81 11.20
N SER A 7 -3.75 2.12 10.38
CA SER A 7 -3.37 3.51 10.11
C SER A 7 -4.39 4.22 9.23
N ARG A 8 -4.75 5.45 9.61
CA ARG A 8 -5.54 6.35 8.78
C ARG A 8 -4.67 6.94 7.69
N VAL A 9 -5.14 6.90 6.44
CA VAL A 9 -4.36 7.35 5.29
C VAL A 9 -5.22 8.09 4.26
N ARG A 10 -4.54 8.89 3.46
CA ARG A 10 -5.03 9.48 2.23
C ARG A 10 -4.40 8.74 1.05
N VAL A 11 -5.25 8.24 0.16
CA VAL A 11 -4.89 7.49 -1.04
C VAL A 11 -4.80 8.46 -2.21
N ARG A 12 -3.73 8.36 -3.01
CA ARG A 12 -3.44 9.19 -4.20
C ARG A 12 -3.63 10.70 -3.95
N PRO A 13 -2.92 11.24 -2.94
CA PRO A 13 -3.08 12.63 -2.53
C PRO A 13 -2.79 13.61 -3.67
N GLY A 14 -3.58 14.69 -3.77
CA GLY A 14 -3.44 15.74 -4.77
C GLY A 14 -3.93 15.37 -6.18
N THR A 15 -4.67 14.27 -6.31
CA THR A 15 -5.28 13.82 -7.58
C THR A 15 -6.81 13.84 -7.49
N ASP A 16 -7.49 13.79 -8.63
CA ASP A 16 -8.95 13.65 -8.67
C ASP A 16 -9.45 12.30 -8.10
N ALA A 17 -8.55 11.33 -7.92
CA ALA A 17 -8.81 10.03 -7.32
C ALA A 17 -8.40 9.99 -5.83
N GLU A 18 -8.20 11.15 -5.20
CA GLU A 18 -7.90 11.23 -3.77
C GLU A 18 -9.05 10.65 -2.94
N SER A 19 -8.73 9.83 -1.94
CA SER A 19 -9.73 9.25 -1.02
C SER A 19 -9.14 9.01 0.36
N LEU A 20 -9.99 9.02 1.38
CA LEU A 20 -9.59 8.68 2.76
C LEU A 20 -9.96 7.23 3.08
N GLY A 21 -9.15 6.60 3.93
CA GLY A 21 -9.35 5.21 4.31
C GLY A 21 -8.47 4.76 5.47
N VAL A 22 -8.55 3.47 5.77
CA VAL A 22 -7.75 2.79 6.80
C VAL A 22 -7.04 1.60 6.18
N ILE A 23 -5.76 1.41 6.50
CA ILE A 23 -5.03 0.21 6.12
C ILE A 23 -5.64 -0.99 6.84
N VAL A 24 -6.11 -1.99 6.11
CA VAL A 24 -6.69 -3.22 6.66
C VAL A 24 -5.82 -4.45 6.45
N GLU A 25 -4.86 -4.39 5.52
CA GLU A 25 -3.97 -5.53 5.23
C GLU A 25 -2.60 -5.05 4.71
N ASP A 26 -1.55 -5.79 5.06
CA ASP A 26 -0.17 -5.58 4.60
C ASP A 26 0.30 -6.74 3.73
N PHE A 27 0.46 -6.48 2.43
CA PHE A 27 0.92 -7.47 1.46
C PHE A 27 2.43 -7.42 1.21
N GLY A 28 3.18 -6.61 1.98
CA GLY A 28 4.62 -6.45 1.85
C GLY A 28 5.46 -7.70 2.05
N GLU A 29 4.94 -8.69 2.79
CA GLU A 29 5.67 -9.95 3.01
C GLU A 29 5.41 -10.98 1.90
N MET A 30 4.31 -10.86 1.15
CA MET A 30 3.97 -11.82 0.07
C MET A 30 4.81 -11.62 -1.20
N SER A 31 5.43 -10.46 -1.37
CA SER A 31 6.28 -10.14 -2.52
C SER A 31 7.62 -10.85 -2.54
N LEU A 32 8.02 -11.52 -1.45
CA LEU A 32 9.27 -12.31 -1.36
C LEU A 32 9.12 -13.76 -1.85
N TYR A 33 7.90 -14.25 -2.07
CA TYR A 33 7.65 -15.62 -2.54
C TYR A 33 7.63 -15.78 -4.06
N GLY A 34 7.66 -14.67 -4.82
CA GLY A 34 7.72 -14.67 -6.28
C GLY A 34 9.15 -14.48 -6.77
N THR A 35 9.68 -15.47 -7.48
CA THR A 35 10.96 -15.45 -8.22
C THR A 35 12.23 -15.43 -7.38
N GLN A 36 12.62 -16.61 -6.88
CA GLN A 36 14.04 -16.92 -6.72
C GLN A 36 14.60 -17.29 -8.09
N ASP A 37 14.85 -16.30 -8.94
CA ASP A 37 15.72 -16.49 -10.09
C ASP A 37 16.57 -15.24 -10.36
N THR A 38 17.87 -15.53 -10.44
CA THR A 38 18.96 -14.70 -10.93
C THR A 38 19.36 -13.47 -10.10
N ALA A 39 20.60 -13.56 -9.62
CA ALA A 39 21.41 -12.51 -9.01
C ALA A 39 21.12 -11.08 -9.52
N ASN A 40 21.02 -10.15 -8.56
CA ASN A 40 21.24 -8.70 -8.71
C ASN A 40 20.01 -7.76 -8.86
N GLN A 41 18.81 -8.16 -8.46
CA GLN A 41 17.77 -7.17 -8.11
C GLN A 41 17.21 -7.42 -6.71
N ILE A 42 17.91 -6.88 -5.69
CA ILE A 42 17.26 -6.44 -4.45
C ILE A 42 16.48 -5.16 -4.77
N GLY A 43 15.63 -5.22 -5.81
CA GLY A 43 14.63 -4.20 -6.06
C GLY A 43 13.58 -4.42 -4.98
N MET A 44 13.57 -3.57 -3.96
CA MET A 44 12.55 -3.58 -2.93
C MET A 44 11.20 -3.59 -3.63
N VAL A 45 10.53 -4.75 -3.65
CA VAL A 45 9.18 -4.82 -4.21
C VAL A 45 8.35 -3.83 -3.40
N PRO A 46 7.64 -2.88 -4.05
CA PRO A 46 6.90 -1.87 -3.33
C PRO A 46 5.93 -2.56 -2.35
N ARG A 47 5.98 -2.12 -1.10
CA ARG A 47 5.09 -2.63 -0.06
C ARG A 47 3.68 -2.21 -0.43
N ARG A 48 2.84 -3.22 -0.65
CA ARG A 48 1.46 -3.08 -1.13
C ARG A 48 0.49 -3.23 0.03
N TRP A 49 -0.55 -2.42 0.03
CA TRP A 49 -1.50 -2.32 1.13
C TRP A 49 -2.92 -2.55 0.63
N GLY A 50 -3.74 -3.22 1.45
CA GLY A 50 -5.19 -3.21 1.31
C GLY A 50 -5.76 -2.07 2.13
N ILE A 51 -6.54 -1.17 1.51
CA ILE A 51 -7.15 -0.01 2.16
C ILE A 51 -8.66 -0.12 2.07
N ALA A 52 -9.34 -0.10 3.22
CA ALA A 52 -10.77 0.12 3.27
C ALA A 52 -11.03 1.63 3.19
N LEU A 53 -11.67 2.07 2.11
CA LEU A 53 -12.05 3.46 1.89
C LEU A 53 -13.31 3.82 2.67
N ASP A 54 -13.48 5.12 2.97
CA ASP A 54 -14.63 5.63 3.72
C ASP A 54 -15.98 5.44 3.00
N ASP A 55 -15.95 5.28 1.68
CA ASP A 55 -17.12 4.97 0.86
C ASP A 55 -17.54 3.50 0.95
N GLY A 56 -16.83 2.69 1.74
CA GLY A 56 -17.10 1.27 1.97
C GLY A 56 -16.45 0.35 0.93
N THR A 57 -15.68 0.88 -0.02
CA THR A 57 -14.96 0.08 -1.01
C THR A 57 -13.56 -0.33 -0.52
N LEU A 58 -12.94 -1.28 -1.21
CA LEU A 58 -11.58 -1.74 -0.95
C LEU A 58 -10.68 -1.40 -2.13
N THR A 59 -9.51 -0.85 -1.87
CA THR A 59 -8.49 -0.60 -2.90
C THR A 59 -7.12 -1.14 -2.48
N PHE A 60 -6.27 -1.39 -3.48
CA PHE A 60 -4.90 -1.85 -3.28
C PHE A 60 -3.94 -0.83 -3.86
N VAL A 61 -2.98 -0.39 -3.06
CA VAL A 61 -2.02 0.65 -3.45
C VAL A 61 -0.63 0.37 -2.90
N ASP A 62 0.36 0.93 -3.57
CA ASP A 62 1.74 0.93 -3.10
C ASP A 62 1.97 2.07 -2.09
N SER A 63 3.08 2.00 -1.36
CA SER A 63 3.39 2.95 -0.28
C SER A 63 3.59 4.39 -0.76
N ASP A 64 4.02 4.59 -2.01
CA ASP A 64 4.23 5.90 -2.64
C ASP A 64 2.91 6.59 -3.03
N GLN A 65 1.81 5.85 -3.06
CA GLN A 65 0.46 6.36 -3.31
C GLN A 65 -0.28 6.74 -2.01
N LEU A 66 0.39 6.69 -0.85
CA LEU A 66 -0.21 6.98 0.46
C LEU A 66 0.42 8.21 1.11
N ALA A 67 -0.40 9.00 1.77
CA ALA A 67 -0.01 10.02 2.73
C ALA A 67 -0.79 9.87 4.03
N ASN A 68 -0.33 10.52 5.11
CA ASN A 68 -1.15 10.63 6.32
C ASN A 68 -2.42 11.44 6.02
N SER A 69 -3.53 11.07 6.66
CA SER A 69 -4.79 11.83 6.53
C SER A 69 -4.73 13.18 7.23
#